data_AF-A0A134AT82-F1
#
_entry.id   AF-A0A134AT82-F1
#
_cell.length_a   1.000
_cell.length_b   1.000
_cell.length_c   1.000
_cell.angle_alpha   90.00
_cell.angle_beta   90.00
_cell.angle_gamma   90.00
#
_symmetry.space_group_name_H-M   'P 1'
#
loop_
_entity.id
_entity.type
_entity.pdbx_description
1 polymer ?
#
loop_
_entity_poly.entity_id
_entity_poly.type
_entity_poly.pdbx_seq_one_letter_code
_entity_poly.pdbx_strand_id
1 'polypeptide(L)'
;MKLEKLLEWRRSYRKFDEDKEISKEDIDGILSSIKFTSCANNRQFLRFISVESKEKVLEIFENTRWAASLPNGLGRPKEGERPVYFIAILSDKERKLKFDGVDQGLVISNLTLAAAERGIGSCIIGSVTDDKMREILSYDERYTCNILIAFGYPKIKSSIKQIALEEDQSYYLDDDGNYVVPKYKIDEIVRRL
;
A
#
# COMPACT_ATOMS: atom_id res chain seq x y z
N MET A 1 -20.15 4.67 -1.97
CA MET A 1 -19.85 3.97 -3.24
C MET A 1 -20.17 2.48 -3.07
N LYS A 2 -20.60 1.74 -4.10
CA LYS A 2 -20.75 0.27 -3.98
C LYS A 2 -19.36 -0.37 -3.77
N LEU A 3 -19.28 -1.41 -2.94
CA LEU A 3 -18.01 -2.09 -2.62
C LEU A 3 -17.23 -2.54 -3.86
N GLU A 4 -17.92 -3.09 -4.86
CA GLU A 4 -17.31 -3.53 -6.12
C GLU A 4 -16.54 -2.39 -6.81
N LYS A 5 -17.15 -1.21 -6.92
CA LYS A 5 -16.49 -0.03 -7.51
C LYS A 5 -15.27 0.42 -6.70
N LEU A 6 -15.33 0.27 -5.38
CA LEU A 6 -14.20 0.56 -4.51
C LEU A 6 -13.05 -0.42 -4.74
N LEU A 7 -13.35 -1.72 -4.88
CA LEU A 7 -12.36 -2.76 -5.16
C LEU A 7 -11.74 -2.63 -6.55
N GLU A 8 -12.52 -2.18 -7.54
CA GLU A 8 -12.04 -1.86 -8.88
C GLU A 8 -11.11 -0.65 -8.88
N TRP A 9 -11.50 0.43 -8.18
CA TRP A 9 -10.73 1.68 -8.12
C TRP A 9 -9.46 1.57 -7.27
N ARG A 10 -9.50 0.79 -6.18
CA ARG A 10 -8.36 0.62 -5.25
C ARG A 10 -7.25 -0.21 -5.91
N ARG A 11 -6.42 0.48 -6.67
CA ARG A 11 -5.21 -0.03 -7.33
C ARG A 11 -3.96 0.41 -6.58
N SER A 12 -2.82 -0.17 -6.95
CA SER A 12 -1.52 0.37 -6.58
C SER A 12 -1.20 1.57 -7.45
N TYR A 13 -1.37 2.76 -6.89
CA TYR A 13 -0.98 4.02 -7.54
C TYR A 13 0.46 4.34 -7.16
N ARG A 14 1.28 4.74 -8.13
CA ARG A 14 2.72 5.00 -7.92
C ARG A 14 3.15 6.40 -8.35
N LYS A 15 2.18 7.25 -8.69
CA LYS A 15 2.36 8.66 -9.03
C LYS A 15 1.19 9.41 -8.43
N PHE A 16 1.49 10.38 -7.59
CA PHE A 16 0.54 11.12 -6.79
C PHE A 16 0.73 12.62 -6.99
N ASP A 17 -0.26 13.42 -6.65
CA ASP A 17 -0.08 14.87 -6.65
C ASP A 17 0.67 15.32 -5.39
N GLU A 18 1.99 15.52 -5.51
CA GLU A 18 2.89 15.86 -4.37
C GLU A 18 2.53 17.21 -3.72
N ASP A 19 1.91 18.12 -4.48
CA ASP A 19 1.47 19.44 -4.00
C ASP A 19 0.15 19.37 -3.21
N LYS A 20 -0.56 18.24 -3.25
CA LYS A 20 -1.87 18.09 -2.65
C LYS A 20 -1.81 17.20 -1.40
N GLU A 21 -1.72 17.86 -0.25
CA GLU A 21 -1.75 17.22 1.06
C GLU A 21 -3.10 16.52 1.32
N ILE A 22 -3.04 15.42 2.07
CA ILE A 22 -4.23 14.74 2.57
C ILE A 22 -4.71 15.48 3.82
N SER A 23 -6.01 15.77 3.89
CA SER A 23 -6.57 16.46 5.04
C SER A 23 -6.40 15.63 6.33
N LYS A 24 -6.26 16.30 7.48
CA LYS A 24 -6.22 15.61 8.77
C LYS A 24 -7.45 14.74 9.01
N GLU A 25 -8.63 15.21 8.61
CA GLU A 25 -9.88 14.45 8.71
C GLU A 25 -9.82 13.14 7.90
N ASP A 26 -9.25 13.18 6.69
CA ASP A 26 -9.07 11.99 5.87
C ASP A 26 -8.04 11.03 6.48
N ILE A 27 -6.92 11.54 7.00
CA ILE A 27 -5.89 10.74 7.70
C ILE A 27 -6.50 10.05 8.92
N ASP A 28 -7.19 10.79 9.78
CA ASP A 28 -7.86 10.27 10.97
C ASP A 28 -8.93 9.23 10.57
N GLY A 29 -9.67 9.49 9.49
CA GLY A 29 -10.62 8.56 8.90
C GLY A 29 -9.97 7.24 8.46
N ILE A 30 -8.84 7.31 7.76
CA ILE A 30 -8.06 6.13 7.35
C ILE A 30 -7.56 5.36 8.57
N LEU A 31 -6.93 6.03 9.53
CA LEU A 31 -6.41 5.40 10.75
C LEU A 31 -7.51 4.77 11.60
N SER A 32 -8.69 5.40 11.66
CA SER A 32 -9.83 4.87 12.40
C SER A 32 -10.29 3.50 11.89
N SER A 33 -10.00 3.15 10.62
CA SER A 33 -10.36 1.86 10.04
C SER A 33 -9.62 0.67 10.66
N ILE A 34 -8.47 0.92 11.31
CA ILE A 34 -7.66 -0.11 11.98
C ILE A 34 -8.50 -0.87 13.02
N LYS A 35 -9.37 -0.18 13.76
CA LYS A 35 -10.18 -0.78 14.84
C LYS A 35 -11.18 -1.84 14.37
N PHE A 36 -11.49 -1.86 13.08
CA PHE A 36 -12.39 -2.86 12.48
C PHE A 36 -11.66 -4.11 11.99
N THR A 37 -10.33 -4.17 12.17
CA THR A 37 -9.52 -5.30 11.73
C THR A 37 -9.73 -6.50 12.64
N SER A 38 -10.09 -7.65 12.04
CA SER A 38 -10.01 -8.93 12.75
C SER A 38 -8.55 -9.30 13.01
N CYS A 39 -8.28 -9.92 14.15
CA CYS A 39 -6.93 -10.34 14.53
C CYS A 39 -6.97 -11.70 15.22
N ALA A 40 -6.00 -12.56 14.90
CA ALA A 40 -5.91 -13.90 15.47
C ALA A 40 -5.86 -13.87 17.00
N ASN A 41 -6.80 -14.57 17.64
CA ASN A 41 -7.01 -14.57 19.10
C ASN A 41 -7.07 -13.14 19.70
N ASN A 42 -7.56 -12.18 18.93
CA ASN A 42 -7.65 -10.76 19.27
C ASN A 42 -6.34 -10.16 19.83
N ARG A 43 -5.18 -10.66 19.42
CA ARG A 43 -3.89 -10.29 20.03
C ARG A 43 -3.52 -8.83 19.80
N GLN A 44 -3.94 -8.24 18.68
CA GLN A 44 -3.68 -6.84 18.33
C GLN A 44 -2.20 -6.47 18.54
N PHE A 45 -1.32 -7.29 17.97
CA PHE A 45 0.13 -7.18 18.14
C PHE A 45 0.79 -6.23 17.12
N LEU A 46 0.01 -5.71 16.17
CA LEU A 46 0.48 -4.69 15.24
C LEU A 46 0.55 -3.31 15.92
N ARG A 47 1.54 -2.52 15.55
CA ARG A 47 1.64 -1.09 15.86
C ARG A 47 1.77 -0.32 14.55
N PHE A 48 1.44 0.96 14.59
CA PHE A 48 1.38 1.79 13.39
C PHE A 48 2.08 3.11 13.67
N ILE A 49 2.86 3.59 12.70
CA ILE A 49 3.40 4.95 12.73
C ILE A 49 2.79 5.70 11.55
N SER A 50 2.04 6.76 11.86
CA SER A 50 1.54 7.74 10.90
C SER A 50 2.68 8.71 10.56
N VAL A 51 3.09 8.80 9.30
CA VAL A 51 4.21 9.64 8.87
C VAL A 51 3.70 10.74 7.96
N GLU A 52 3.49 11.91 8.55
CA GLU A 52 2.79 13.05 7.91
C GLU A 52 3.74 14.22 7.58
N SER A 53 4.92 14.29 8.21
CA SER A 53 5.89 15.35 7.93
C SER A 53 6.55 15.14 6.57
N LYS A 54 6.59 16.18 5.73
CA LYS A 54 7.23 16.14 4.39
C LYS A 54 8.66 15.61 4.41
N GLU A 55 9.45 16.01 5.41
CA GLU A 55 10.83 15.55 5.57
C GLU A 55 10.90 14.03 5.74
N LYS A 56 10.17 13.45 6.71
CA LYS A 56 10.15 11.99 6.93
C LYS A 56 9.51 11.23 5.77
N VAL A 57 8.49 11.79 5.13
CA VAL A 57 7.87 11.20 3.93
C VAL A 57 8.92 11.08 2.82
N LEU A 58 9.70 12.15 2.57
CA LEU A 58 10.78 12.12 1.58
C LEU A 58 11.89 11.15 1.99
N GLU A 59 12.29 11.13 3.26
CA GLU A 59 13.33 10.23 3.77
C GLU A 59 12.95 8.75 3.56
N ILE A 60 11.70 8.37 3.84
CA ILE A 60 11.17 7.03 3.54
C ILE A 60 11.14 6.77 2.03
N PHE A 61 10.65 7.74 1.25
CA PHE A 61 10.56 7.60 -0.20
C PHE A 61 11.93 7.31 -0.84
N GLU A 62 12.99 7.99 -0.39
CA GLU A 62 14.35 7.75 -0.88
C GLU A 62 14.92 6.39 -0.48
N ASN A 63 14.40 5.78 0.58
CA ASN A 63 14.80 4.45 1.07
C ASN A 63 13.84 3.32 0.66
N THR A 64 12.95 3.55 -0.30
CA THR A 64 12.02 2.53 -0.83
C THR A 64 12.19 2.32 -2.34
N ARG A 65 11.87 1.12 -2.83
CA ARG A 65 11.88 0.80 -4.28
C ARG A 65 10.47 0.70 -4.82
N TRP A 66 10.31 1.07 -6.09
CA TRP A 66 9.02 1.25 -6.74
C TRP A 66 8.99 0.55 -8.09
N ALA A 67 7.84 -0.06 -8.40
CA ALA A 67 7.53 -0.66 -9.70
C ALA A 67 8.55 -1.70 -10.21
N ALA A 68 8.85 -2.72 -9.42
CA ALA A 68 9.87 -3.74 -9.72
C ALA A 68 9.67 -4.52 -11.04
N SER A 69 8.45 -4.57 -11.59
CA SER A 69 8.18 -5.23 -12.89
C SER A 69 8.48 -4.33 -14.09
N LEU A 70 8.79 -3.05 -13.88
CA LEU A 70 9.19 -2.11 -14.93
C LEU A 70 10.71 -1.96 -14.97
N PRO A 71 11.28 -1.57 -16.12
CA PRO A 71 12.68 -1.15 -16.19
C PRO A 71 13.01 -0.10 -15.12
N ASN A 72 14.23 -0.18 -14.59
CA ASN A 72 14.69 0.67 -13.49
C ASN A 72 14.44 2.16 -13.80
N GLY A 73 13.81 2.85 -12.84
CA GLY A 73 13.52 4.29 -12.92
C GLY A 73 12.23 4.66 -13.65
N LEU A 74 11.65 3.79 -14.47
CA LEU A 74 10.45 4.14 -15.26
C LEU A 74 9.21 4.33 -14.38
N GLY A 75 9.02 3.47 -13.37
CA GLY A 75 7.86 3.49 -12.49
C GLY A 75 8.09 4.12 -11.11
N ARG A 76 9.30 4.64 -10.83
CA ARG A 76 9.57 5.39 -9.60
C ARG A 76 8.98 6.81 -9.76
N PRO A 77 8.13 7.29 -8.84
CA PRO A 77 7.62 8.65 -8.94
C PRO A 77 8.75 9.67 -8.90
N LYS A 78 8.61 10.72 -9.73
CA LYS A 78 9.53 11.86 -9.77
C LYS A 78 9.08 12.94 -8.79
N GLU A 79 9.87 14.00 -8.64
CA GLU A 79 9.40 15.23 -8.00
C GLU A 79 8.14 15.76 -8.70
N GLY A 80 7.14 16.18 -7.91
CA GLY A 80 5.78 16.47 -8.34
C GLY A 80 4.86 15.24 -8.43
N GLU A 81 5.41 14.02 -8.28
CA GLU A 81 4.70 12.74 -8.35
C GLU A 81 4.80 11.89 -7.06
N ARG A 82 5.56 12.32 -6.05
CA ARG A 82 5.85 11.51 -4.85
C ARG A 82 4.63 11.39 -3.94
N PRO A 83 4.52 10.30 -3.13
CA PRO A 83 3.52 10.24 -2.08
C PRO A 83 3.71 11.35 -1.05
N VAL A 84 2.62 11.73 -0.39
CA VAL A 84 2.61 12.81 0.62
C VAL A 84 2.41 12.29 2.04
N TYR A 85 2.14 10.99 2.19
CA TYR A 85 1.83 10.35 3.45
C TYR A 85 2.24 8.88 3.44
N PHE A 86 2.74 8.37 4.58
CA PHE A 86 3.00 6.95 4.77
C PHE A 86 2.40 6.44 6.08
N ILE A 87 2.00 5.16 6.08
CA ILE A 87 1.79 4.37 7.30
C ILE A 87 2.81 3.25 7.34
N ALA A 88 3.62 3.21 8.40
CA ALA A 88 4.47 2.07 8.70
C ALA A 88 3.73 1.06 9.56
N ILE A 89 3.74 -0.21 9.15
CA ILE A 89 3.13 -1.31 9.90
C ILE A 89 4.22 -2.06 10.63
N LEU A 90 4.15 -2.01 11.95
CA LEU A 90 5.09 -2.64 12.86
C LEU A 90 4.48 -3.93 13.41
N SER A 91 5.28 -4.99 13.48
CA SER A 91 4.89 -6.26 14.09
C SER A 91 5.71 -6.54 15.33
N ASP A 92 5.03 -6.75 16.46
CA ASP A 92 5.64 -7.19 17.72
C ASP A 92 6.19 -8.61 17.59
N LYS A 93 7.53 -8.75 17.65
CA LYS A 93 8.23 -10.03 17.48
C LYS A 93 7.84 -11.08 18.51
N GLU A 94 7.42 -10.66 19.70
CA GLU A 94 7.14 -11.57 20.82
C GLU A 94 5.69 -12.06 20.83
N ARG A 95 4.77 -11.24 20.29
CA ARG A 95 3.33 -11.51 20.35
C ARG A 95 2.77 -12.06 19.04
N LYS A 96 3.51 -11.92 17.93
CA LYS A 96 3.08 -12.41 16.63
C LYS A 96 2.85 -13.93 16.64
N LEU A 97 1.87 -14.36 15.85
CA LEU A 97 1.59 -15.78 15.61
C LEU A 97 2.23 -16.22 14.30
N LYS A 98 2.22 -17.53 14.03
CA LYS A 98 2.75 -18.12 12.78
C LYS A 98 2.16 -17.50 11.51
N PHE A 99 0.91 -17.01 11.58
CA PHE A 99 0.17 -16.45 10.44
C PHE A 99 0.03 -14.92 10.54
N ASP A 100 1.05 -14.23 11.05
CA ASP A 100 1.07 -12.77 11.22
C ASP A 100 0.77 -11.99 9.93
N GLY A 101 1.17 -12.52 8.77
CA GLY A 101 0.84 -11.95 7.47
C GLY A 101 -0.66 -11.84 7.17
N VAL A 102 -1.51 -12.69 7.77
CA VAL A 102 -2.98 -12.59 7.63
C VAL A 102 -3.48 -11.32 8.32
N ASP A 103 -3.07 -11.09 9.57
CA ASP A 103 -3.47 -9.91 10.34
C ASP A 103 -2.96 -8.62 9.70
N GLN A 104 -1.75 -8.64 9.14
CA GLN A 104 -1.22 -7.53 8.32
C GLN A 104 -2.09 -7.29 7.07
N GLY A 105 -2.41 -8.35 6.31
CA GLY A 105 -3.24 -8.24 5.11
C GLY A 105 -4.62 -7.65 5.38
N LEU A 106 -5.25 -8.03 6.50
CA LEU A 106 -6.56 -7.50 6.90
C LEU A 106 -6.49 -6.00 7.19
N VAL A 107 -5.52 -5.54 8.00
CA VAL A 107 -5.41 -4.10 8.31
C VAL A 107 -5.01 -3.29 7.07
N ILE A 108 -4.12 -3.82 6.22
CA ILE A 108 -3.74 -3.19 4.96
C ILE A 108 -4.95 -3.02 4.06
N SER A 109 -5.82 -4.03 3.98
CA SER A 109 -7.07 -3.94 3.20
C SER A 109 -7.97 -2.83 3.74
N ASN A 110 -8.17 -2.76 5.06
CA ASN A 110 -8.98 -1.71 5.68
C ASN A 110 -8.43 -0.30 5.40
N LEU A 111 -7.13 -0.09 5.65
CA LEU A 111 -6.44 1.19 5.42
C LEU A 111 -6.57 1.65 3.97
N THR A 112 -6.31 0.74 3.02
CA THR A 112 -6.32 1.08 1.60
C THR A 112 -7.74 1.26 1.03
N LEU A 113 -8.74 0.54 1.56
CA LEU A 113 -10.15 0.75 1.19
C LEU A 113 -10.71 2.05 1.78
N ALA A 114 -10.38 2.37 3.04
CA ALA A 114 -10.78 3.63 3.66
C ALA A 114 -10.20 4.84 2.92
N ALA A 115 -8.94 4.76 2.47
CA ALA A 115 -8.32 5.77 1.61
C ALA A 115 -9.05 5.87 0.26
N ALA A 116 -9.32 4.74 -0.39
CA ALA A 116 -9.99 4.70 -1.69
C ALA A 116 -11.41 5.29 -1.66
N GLU A 117 -12.15 5.12 -0.56
CA GLU A 117 -13.48 5.72 -0.38
C GLU A 117 -13.43 7.25 -0.43
N ARG A 118 -12.30 7.83 -0.01
CA ARG A 118 -12.00 9.28 0.00
C ARG A 118 -11.31 9.75 -1.29
N GLY A 119 -11.18 8.89 -2.30
CA GLY A 119 -10.46 9.19 -3.54
C GLY A 119 -8.93 9.28 -3.35
N ILE A 120 -8.39 8.74 -2.26
CA ILE A 120 -6.96 8.72 -1.96
C ILE A 120 -6.39 7.38 -2.44
N GLY A 121 -5.36 7.46 -3.29
CA GLY A 121 -4.65 6.31 -3.79
C GLY A 121 -3.68 5.76 -2.75
N SER A 122 -3.29 4.50 -2.92
CA SER A 122 -2.29 3.88 -2.06
C SER A 122 -1.33 2.96 -2.83
N CYS A 123 -0.14 2.74 -2.27
CA CYS A 123 0.79 1.70 -2.71
C CYS A 123 1.34 0.95 -1.50
N ILE A 124 1.15 -0.36 -1.48
CA ILE A 124 1.77 -1.24 -0.48
C ILE A 124 3.19 -1.53 -0.93
N ILE A 125 4.16 -1.34 -0.04
CA ILE A 125 5.59 -1.47 -0.33
C ILE A 125 6.18 -2.49 0.63
N GLY A 126 6.62 -3.62 0.08
CA GLY A 126 7.38 -4.65 0.80
C GLY A 126 8.89 -4.57 0.54
N SER A 127 9.34 -3.73 -0.39
CA SER A 127 10.77 -3.46 -0.60
C SER A 127 11.26 -2.46 0.45
N VAL A 128 11.29 -2.92 1.69
CA VAL A 128 11.61 -2.16 2.90
C VAL A 128 12.78 -2.85 3.62
N THR A 129 13.68 -2.05 4.18
CA THR A 129 14.77 -2.53 5.04
C THR A 129 14.45 -2.16 6.48
N ASP A 130 14.20 -3.15 7.35
CA ASP A 130 13.80 -2.93 8.74
C ASP A 130 14.79 -2.03 9.49
N ASP A 131 16.10 -2.31 9.43
CA ASP A 131 17.12 -1.50 10.09
C ASP A 131 17.08 -0.03 9.66
N LYS A 132 16.87 0.22 8.36
CA LYS A 132 16.79 1.59 7.84
C LYS A 132 15.50 2.28 8.25
N MET A 133 14.37 1.57 8.27
CA MET A 133 13.12 2.14 8.78
C MET A 133 13.18 2.41 10.28
N ARG A 134 13.88 1.57 11.04
CA ARG A 134 14.12 1.76 12.47
C ARG A 134 14.92 3.03 12.74
N GLU A 135 15.96 3.29 11.95
CA GLU A 135 16.71 4.55 12.02
C GLU A 135 15.80 5.76 11.74
N ILE A 136 15.04 5.72 10.65
CA ILE A 136 14.18 6.83 10.21
C ILE A 136 13.06 7.11 11.22
N LEU A 137 12.41 6.07 11.73
CA LEU A 137 11.17 6.12 12.51
C LEU A 137 11.36 5.89 14.01
N SER A 138 12.57 5.54 14.44
CA SER A 138 12.96 5.40 15.85
C SER A 138 12.05 4.46 16.66
N TYR A 139 11.71 3.28 16.13
CA TYR A 139 10.92 2.28 16.86
C TYR A 139 11.77 1.23 17.60
N ASP A 140 11.24 0.76 18.73
CA ASP A 140 11.90 -0.18 19.63
C ASP A 140 12.27 -1.52 18.95
N GLU A 141 13.40 -2.09 19.38
CA GLU A 141 13.93 -3.38 18.89
C GLU A 141 12.91 -4.51 18.92
N ARG A 142 11.92 -4.49 19.81
CA ARG A 142 10.82 -5.46 19.86
C ARG A 142 10.00 -5.54 18.58
N TYR A 143 9.92 -4.46 17.81
CA TYR A 143 9.11 -4.37 16.61
C TYR A 143 9.92 -4.59 15.33
N THR A 144 9.25 -4.98 14.26
CA THR A 144 9.81 -5.05 12.89
C THR A 144 8.89 -4.34 11.90
N CYS A 145 9.44 -3.63 10.93
CA CYS A 145 8.74 -2.97 9.84
C CYS A 145 9.14 -3.58 8.50
N ASN A 146 8.27 -4.44 7.96
CA ASN A 146 8.47 -5.05 6.64
C ASN A 146 7.53 -4.46 5.57
N ILE A 147 6.57 -3.64 5.99
CA ILE A 147 5.53 -3.09 5.10
C ILE A 147 5.32 -1.62 5.42
N LEU A 148 5.37 -0.82 4.38
CA LEU A 148 4.89 0.56 4.34
C LEU A 148 3.68 0.63 3.41
N ILE A 149 2.78 1.57 3.68
CA ILE A 149 1.76 1.97 2.71
C ILE A 149 1.96 3.45 2.41
N ALA A 150 2.21 3.77 1.16
CA ALA A 150 2.27 5.15 0.67
C ALA A 150 0.88 5.62 0.25
N PHE A 151 0.60 6.91 0.41
CA PHE A 151 -0.68 7.52 0.05
C PHE A 151 -0.50 8.87 -0.65
N GLY A 152 -1.52 9.24 -1.42
CA GLY A 152 -1.65 10.53 -2.07
C GLY A 152 -2.79 10.52 -3.09
N TYR A 153 -3.11 11.67 -3.67
CA TYR A 153 -4.13 11.73 -4.73
C TYR A 153 -3.52 11.25 -6.06
N PRO A 154 -4.07 10.23 -6.73
CA PRO A 154 -3.46 9.69 -7.95
C PRO A 154 -3.36 10.71 -9.09
N LYS A 155 -2.20 10.75 -9.76
CA LYS A 155 -1.98 11.49 -11.03
C LYS A 155 -2.09 10.62 -12.28
N ILE A 156 -2.38 9.34 -12.09
CA ILE A 156 -2.41 8.32 -13.14
C ILE A 156 -3.63 7.43 -12.98
N LYS A 157 -4.04 6.82 -14.09
CA LYS A 157 -5.03 5.73 -14.04
C LYS A 157 -4.31 4.40 -13.82
N SER A 158 -5.03 3.46 -13.23
CA SER A 158 -4.65 2.06 -13.22
C SER A 158 -5.86 1.19 -13.47
N SER A 159 -5.74 0.22 -14.36
CA SER A 159 -6.84 -0.64 -14.80
C SER A 159 -6.48 -2.12 -14.69
N ILE A 160 -7.50 -2.97 -14.67
CA ILE A 160 -7.34 -4.41 -14.76
C ILE A 160 -7.43 -4.82 -16.23
N LYS A 161 -6.53 -5.72 -16.64
CA LYS A 161 -6.71 -6.56 -17.83
C LYS A 161 -6.89 -8.00 -17.39
N GLN A 162 -7.95 -8.67 -17.81
CA GLN A 162 -8.11 -10.10 -17.54
C GLN A 162 -7.19 -10.92 -18.44
N ILE A 163 -6.56 -11.94 -17.87
CA ILE A 163 -5.62 -12.83 -18.57
C ILE A 163 -5.86 -14.31 -18.19
N ALA A 164 -5.41 -15.23 -19.05
CA ALA A 164 -5.33 -16.66 -18.76
C ALA A 164 -4.08 -16.99 -17.89
N LEU A 165 -3.97 -18.24 -17.40
CA LEU A 165 -2.87 -18.66 -16.50
C LEU A 165 -1.49 -18.67 -17.17
N GLU A 166 -1.46 -18.89 -18.48
CA GLU A 166 -0.24 -18.97 -19.29
C GLU A 166 0.30 -17.59 -19.72
N GLU A 167 -0.47 -16.52 -19.54
CA GLU A 167 -0.08 -15.17 -19.91
C GLU A 167 0.76 -14.50 -18.80
N ASP A 168 1.65 -13.56 -19.17
CA ASP A 168 2.49 -12.82 -18.22
C ASP A 168 1.64 -11.89 -17.32
N GLN A 169 1.78 -12.08 -16.00
CA GLN A 169 1.10 -11.31 -14.97
C GLN A 169 1.74 -9.96 -14.64
N SER A 170 2.92 -9.67 -15.21
CA SER A 170 3.67 -8.43 -14.96
C SER A 170 2.86 -7.21 -15.40
N TYR A 171 2.74 -6.21 -14.53
CA TYR A 171 2.10 -4.95 -14.89
C TYR A 171 3.02 -4.15 -15.83
N TYR A 172 2.40 -3.40 -16.74
CA TYR A 172 3.09 -2.55 -17.72
C TYR A 172 2.40 -1.18 -17.82
N LEU A 173 3.01 -0.28 -18.59
CA LEU A 173 2.43 1.03 -18.90
C LEU A 173 1.82 1.00 -20.30
N ASP A 174 0.63 1.59 -20.47
CA ASP A 174 0.06 1.85 -21.80
C ASP A 174 0.72 3.07 -22.47
N ASP A 175 0.28 3.39 -23.70
CA ASP A 175 0.84 4.48 -24.50
C ASP A 175 0.69 5.86 -23.83
N ASP A 176 -0.29 6.01 -22.93
CA ASP A 176 -0.53 7.22 -22.14
C ASP A 176 0.24 7.20 -20.80
N GLY A 177 1.03 6.17 -20.53
CA GLY A 177 1.79 6.00 -19.30
C GLY A 177 0.97 5.57 -18.09
N ASN A 178 -0.27 5.11 -18.28
CA ASN A 178 -1.12 4.57 -17.22
C ASN A 178 -0.80 3.09 -16.97
N TYR A 179 -1.09 2.61 -15.75
CA TYR A 179 -0.78 1.23 -15.38
C TYR A 179 -1.86 0.27 -15.84
N VAL A 180 -1.49 -0.71 -16.65
CA VAL A 180 -2.31 -1.89 -16.92
C VAL A 180 -1.83 -3.04 -16.05
N VAL A 181 -2.73 -3.63 -15.28
CA VAL A 181 -2.40 -4.68 -14.32
C VAL A 181 -3.15 -5.96 -14.69
N PRO A 182 -2.44 -6.96 -15.23
CA PRO A 182 -3.02 -8.26 -15.49
C PRO A 182 -3.59 -8.92 -14.22
N LYS A 183 -4.75 -9.57 -14.35
CA LYS A 183 -5.37 -10.40 -13.33
C LYS A 183 -5.94 -11.64 -13.98
N TYR A 184 -5.68 -12.82 -13.41
CA TYR A 184 -6.26 -14.05 -13.91
C TYR A 184 -7.78 -13.99 -13.90
N LYS A 185 -8.40 -14.58 -14.93
CA LYS A 185 -9.84 -14.79 -14.95
C LYS A 185 -10.25 -15.68 -13.77
N ILE A 186 -11.48 -15.51 -13.28
CA ILE A 186 -11.94 -16.17 -12.05
C ILE A 186 -12.09 -17.68 -12.22
N ASP A 187 -12.55 -18.14 -13.39
CA ASP A 187 -12.71 -19.54 -13.74
C ASP A 187 -11.38 -20.30 -13.81
N GLU A 188 -10.28 -19.61 -14.10
CA GLU A 188 -8.93 -20.18 -14.06
C GLU A 188 -8.41 -20.47 -12.63
N ILE A 189 -8.84 -19.67 -11.64
CA ILE A 189 -8.27 -19.70 -10.27
C ILE A 189 -9.27 -20.16 -9.19
N VAL A 190 -10.54 -20.35 -9.54
CA VAL A 190 -11.60 -20.79 -8.62
C VAL A 190 -12.19 -22.10 -9.09
N ARG A 191 -11.91 -23.17 -8.34
CA ARG A 191 -12.62 -24.44 -8.47
C ARG A 191 -13.91 -24.40 -7.64
N ARG A 192 -15.05 -24.65 -8.28
CA ARG A 192 -16.34 -24.88 -7.59
C ARG A 192 -16.51 -26.38 -7.35
N LEU A 193 -17.00 -26.74 -6.15
CA LEU A 193 -17.35 -28.11 -5.76
C LEU A 193 -18.86 -28.22 -5.57
#